data_AF-A0A7J5W365-F1
#
_entry.id   AF-A0A7J5W365-F1
#
_cell.length_a   1.000
_cell.length_b   1.000
_cell.length_c   1.000
_cell.angle_alpha   90.00
_cell.angle_beta   90.00
_cell.angle_gamma   90.00
#
_symmetry.space_group_name_H-M   'P 1'
#
loop_
_entity.id
_entity.type
_entity.pdbx_description
1 polymer ?
#
loop_
_entity_poly.entity_id
_entity_poly.type
_entity_poly.pdbx_seq_one_letter_code
_entity_poly.pdbx_strand_id
1 'polypeptide(L)'
;MKLIRLIIFFVLVFFSCISFGQAIETKCDNDSVIKINKNEPFELSFGACHDCGARWFLESIDTTGIKLINTINKTNPLFTGNPRAGGSVFEIWTFTGIKNGEYKLLFYYKRFGRIIQKKNC
;
A
#
# COMPACT_ATOMS: atom_id res chain seq x y z
N MET A 1 -31.59 -10.07 -42.38
CA MET A 1 -30.45 -10.44 -41.50
C MET A 1 -29.31 -9.40 -41.56
N LYS A 2 -29.54 -8.16 -41.08
CA LYS A 2 -28.49 -7.13 -41.06
C LYS A 2 -28.39 -6.32 -39.75
N LEU A 3 -29.25 -6.60 -38.76
CA LEU A 3 -29.35 -5.75 -37.55
C LEU A 3 -28.66 -6.35 -36.30
N ILE A 4 -28.32 -7.63 -36.30
CA ILE A 4 -27.83 -8.34 -35.08
C ILE A 4 -26.29 -8.26 -34.93
N ARG A 5 -25.55 -7.96 -36.01
CA ARG A 5 -24.08 -7.88 -35.95
C ARG A 5 -23.53 -6.54 -35.45
N LEU A 6 -24.36 -5.51 -35.29
CA LEU A 6 -23.91 -4.17 -34.89
C LEU A 6 -23.89 -3.97 -33.37
N ILE A 7 -24.65 -4.77 -32.61
CA ILE A 7 -24.79 -4.61 -31.15
C ILE A 7 -23.66 -5.31 -30.39
N ILE A 8 -23.06 -6.36 -30.96
CA ILE A 8 -21.97 -7.11 -30.30
C ILE A 8 -20.65 -6.34 -30.34
N PHE A 9 -20.49 -5.38 -31.27
CA PHE A 9 -19.27 -4.57 -31.35
C PHE A 9 -19.23 -3.43 -30.32
N PHE A 10 -20.36 -3.03 -29.73
CA PHE A 10 -20.44 -1.89 -28.82
C PHE A 10 -20.28 -2.26 -27.33
N VAL A 11 -20.42 -3.55 -26.97
CA VAL A 11 -20.33 -4.01 -25.58
C VAL A 11 -18.89 -4.37 -25.16
N LEU A 12 -17.97 -4.56 -26.11
CA LEU A 12 -16.58 -4.92 -25.81
C LEU A 12 -15.64 -3.72 -25.57
N VAL A 13 -16.08 -2.48 -25.86
CA VAL A 13 -15.21 -1.29 -25.75
C VAL A 13 -15.30 -0.62 -24.37
N PHE A 14 -16.28 -0.97 -23.53
CA PHE A 14 -16.39 -0.42 -22.17
C PHE A 14 -15.61 -1.19 -21.09
N PHE A 15 -14.98 -2.31 -21.44
CA PHE A 15 -14.13 -3.05 -20.49
C PHE A 15 -12.64 -2.66 -20.55
N SER A 16 -12.27 -1.70 -21.40
CA SER A 16 -10.91 -1.19 -21.53
C SER A 16 -10.74 0.16 -20.83
N CYS A 17 -10.78 0.19 -19.51
CA CYS A 17 -10.06 1.19 -18.69
C CYS A 17 -10.16 0.84 -17.20
N ILE A 18 -9.64 -0.34 -16.83
CA ILE A 18 -9.05 -0.48 -15.50
C ILE A 18 -7.57 -0.76 -15.75
N SER A 19 -6.87 0.23 -16.31
CA SER A 19 -5.44 0.37 -16.04
C SER A 19 -5.33 0.68 -14.56
N PHE A 20 -5.35 -0.38 -13.74
CA PHE A 20 -4.90 -0.34 -12.37
C PHE A 20 -3.45 0.14 -12.47
N GLY A 21 -3.23 1.45 -12.33
CA GLY A 21 -1.90 2.01 -12.29
C GLY A 21 -1.12 1.21 -11.28
N GLN A 22 -0.02 0.58 -11.71
CA GLN A 22 0.83 -0.17 -10.79
C GLN A 22 1.22 0.78 -9.67
N ALA A 23 0.81 0.48 -8.45
CA ALA A 23 1.26 1.25 -7.31
C ALA A 23 2.78 1.06 -7.20
N ILE A 24 3.50 2.17 -7.09
CA ILE A 24 4.95 2.13 -6.94
C ILE A 24 5.23 1.69 -5.51
N GLU A 25 5.88 0.52 -5.35
CA GLU A 25 6.36 0.08 -4.05
C GLU A 25 7.53 0.97 -3.62
N THR A 26 7.36 1.64 -2.49
CA THR A 26 8.33 2.57 -1.94
C THR A 26 8.74 2.13 -0.54
N LYS A 27 10.03 2.23 -0.25
CA LYS A 27 10.56 1.96 1.09
C LYS A 27 10.42 3.22 1.92
N CYS A 28 9.72 3.09 3.05
CA CYS A 28 9.77 4.10 4.10
C CYS A 28 10.92 3.77 5.06
N ASP A 29 12.02 4.48 4.87
CA ASP A 29 13.11 4.57 5.84
C ASP A 29 12.92 5.85 6.67
N ASN A 30 13.50 5.90 7.88
CA ASN A 30 13.31 7.06 8.76
C ASN A 30 13.73 8.35 8.07
N ASP A 31 12.81 9.31 8.02
CA ASP A 31 12.96 10.63 7.41
C ASP A 31 13.17 10.58 5.88
N SER A 32 12.77 9.48 5.24
CA SER A 32 12.76 9.36 3.78
C SER A 32 11.69 10.27 3.15
N VAL A 33 12.09 11.00 2.11
CA VAL A 33 11.16 11.82 1.31
C VAL A 33 10.73 11.04 0.08
N ILE A 34 9.45 10.70 0.01
CA ILE A 34 8.87 9.94 -1.11
C ILE A 34 8.14 10.92 -2.03
N LYS A 35 8.62 11.06 -3.27
CA LYS A 35 7.96 11.88 -4.29
C LYS A 35 6.84 11.07 -4.93
N ILE A 36 5.61 11.55 -4.79
CA ILE A 36 4.42 10.95 -5.36
C ILE A 36 3.71 11.93 -6.29
N ASN A 37 2.97 11.41 -7.26
CA ASN A 37 2.06 12.21 -8.06
C ASN A 37 0.68 12.24 -7.39
N LYS A 38 -0.01 13.37 -7.54
CA LYS A 38 -1.39 13.52 -7.08
C LYS A 38 -2.31 12.52 -7.79
N ASN A 39 -3.23 11.92 -7.06
CA ASN A 39 -4.19 10.90 -7.50
C ASN A 39 -3.57 9.59 -8.00
N GLU A 40 -2.26 9.42 -7.92
CA GLU A 40 -1.61 8.14 -8.20
C GLU A 40 -1.47 7.34 -6.89
N PRO A 41 -1.74 6.02 -6.92
CA PRO A 41 -1.54 5.18 -5.76
C PRO A 41 -0.05 4.90 -5.55
N PHE A 42 0.37 4.86 -4.29
CA PHE A 42 1.70 4.41 -3.90
C PHE A 42 1.61 3.43 -2.73
N GLU A 43 2.58 2.53 -2.64
CA GLU A 43 2.63 1.48 -1.63
C GLU A 43 3.81 1.69 -0.69
N LEU A 44 3.56 1.51 0.61
CA LEU A 44 4.59 1.36 1.64
C LEU A 44 4.60 -0.08 2.11
N SER A 45 5.78 -0.69 2.12
CA SER A 45 5.99 -2.09 2.46
C SER A 45 6.77 -2.20 3.77
N PHE A 46 6.20 -2.88 4.76
CA PHE A 46 6.83 -3.07 6.06
C PHE A 46 6.93 -4.56 6.39
N GLY A 47 8.10 -5.01 6.81
CA GLY A 47 8.25 -6.35 7.40
C GLY A 47 7.39 -6.46 8.66
N ALA A 48 6.65 -7.57 8.78
CA ALA A 48 5.68 -7.79 9.85
C ALA A 48 5.73 -9.24 10.34
N CYS A 49 5.31 -9.44 11.59
CA CYS A 49 5.37 -10.71 12.30
C CYS A 49 4.04 -10.96 13.00
N HIS A 50 3.04 -11.36 12.21
CA HIS A 50 1.67 -11.52 12.68
C HIS A 50 1.54 -12.65 13.69
N ASP A 51 2.30 -13.72 13.48
CA ASP A 51 2.40 -14.90 14.33
C ASP A 51 3.06 -14.61 15.68
N CYS A 52 3.94 -13.61 15.76
CA CYS A 52 4.48 -13.16 17.04
C CYS A 52 3.63 -12.08 17.73
N GLY A 53 2.46 -11.73 17.17
CA GLY A 53 1.54 -10.76 17.77
C GLY A 53 1.99 -9.31 17.63
N ALA A 54 2.88 -9.03 16.68
CA ALA A 54 3.37 -7.70 16.38
C ALA A 54 2.80 -7.18 15.04
N ARG A 55 2.32 -5.93 15.00
CA ARG A 55 1.67 -5.31 13.83
C ARG A 55 2.01 -3.83 13.70
N TRP A 56 1.94 -3.30 12.48
CA TRP A 56 2.07 -1.86 12.26
C TRP A 56 0.74 -1.14 12.48
N PHE A 57 0.84 0.08 12.98
CA PHE A 57 -0.26 0.99 13.22
C PHE A 57 0.12 2.34 12.64
N LEU A 58 -0.79 2.93 11.88
CA LEU A 58 -0.68 4.32 11.45
C LEU A 58 -1.22 5.21 12.57
N GLU A 59 -0.34 5.99 13.22
CA GLU A 59 -0.74 6.85 14.34
C GLU A 59 -1.31 8.19 13.84
N SER A 60 -0.60 8.84 12.92
CA SER A 60 -1.03 10.12 12.37
C SER A 60 -0.71 10.18 10.89
N ILE A 61 -1.74 10.46 10.11
CA ILE A 61 -1.59 11.10 8.81
C ILE A 61 -1.82 12.58 9.10
N ASP A 62 -1.04 13.48 8.52
CA ASP A 62 -1.64 14.76 8.15
C ASP A 62 -2.71 14.48 7.07
N THR A 63 -3.90 14.03 7.53
CA THR A 63 -4.99 13.46 6.70
C THR A 63 -5.54 14.45 5.68
N THR A 64 -5.07 15.69 5.70
CA THR A 64 -5.58 16.76 4.85
C THR A 64 -5.22 16.56 3.39
N GLY A 65 -4.14 15.83 3.09
CA GLY A 65 -3.63 15.65 1.74
C GLY A 65 -3.24 14.23 1.30
N ILE A 66 -3.27 13.25 2.20
CA ILE A 66 -3.06 11.82 1.88
C ILE A 66 -4.26 11.00 2.36
N LYS A 67 -4.70 10.05 1.52
CA LYS A 67 -5.76 9.09 1.85
C LYS A 67 -5.24 7.66 1.84
N LEU A 68 -5.51 6.91 2.90
CA LEU A 68 -5.33 5.45 2.92
C LEU A 68 -6.40 4.78 2.05
N ILE A 69 -5.98 3.93 1.12
CA ILE A 69 -6.86 3.16 0.24
C ILE A 69 -7.10 1.77 0.83
N ASN A 70 -6.04 1.06 1.19
CA ASN A 70 -6.11 -0.31 1.67
C ASN A 70 -4.85 -0.70 2.46
N THR A 71 -4.98 -1.76 3.25
CA THR A 71 -3.88 -2.46 3.90
C THR A 71 -4.02 -3.95 3.63
N ILE A 72 -2.99 -4.58 3.08
CA ILE A 72 -2.98 -6.02 2.78
C ILE A 72 -1.73 -6.68 3.38
N ASN A 73 -1.85 -7.97 3.68
CA ASN A 73 -0.72 -8.79 4.12
C ASN A 73 -0.27 -9.65 2.95
N LYS A 74 1.02 -9.63 2.62
CA LYS A 74 1.62 -10.55 1.64
C LYS A 74 2.70 -11.37 2.33
N THR A 75 2.64 -12.68 2.17
CA THR A 75 3.79 -13.54 2.43
C THR A 75 4.78 -13.38 1.28
N ASN A 76 6.07 -13.22 1.58
CA ASN A 76 7.10 -13.24 0.53
C ASN A 76 7.37 -14.70 0.13
N PRO A 77 6.98 -15.13 -1.09
CA PRO A 77 7.14 -16.52 -1.51
C PRO A 77 8.60 -16.91 -1.76
N LEU A 78 9.51 -15.92 -1.88
CA LEU A 78 10.94 -16.13 -2.13
C LEU A 78 11.78 -16.14 -0.84
N PHE A 79 11.17 -15.95 0.33
CA PHE A 79 11.91 -15.98 1.60
C PHE A 79 12.20 -17.44 1.99
N THR A 80 13.43 -17.89 1.71
CA THR A 80 13.94 -19.24 2.04
C THR A 80 14.80 -19.27 3.32
N GLY A 81 14.93 -18.15 4.02
CA GLY A 81 15.69 -18.03 5.26
C GLY A 81 14.95 -18.58 6.49
N ASN A 82 15.67 -18.80 7.59
CA ASN A 82 15.07 -19.15 8.87
C ASN A 82 14.19 -17.97 9.34
N PRO A 83 12.85 -18.12 9.48
CA PRO A 83 11.95 -17.02 9.84
C PRO A 83 12.14 -16.63 11.30
N ARG A 84 13.25 -15.95 11.61
CA ARG A 84 13.40 -15.26 12.89
C ARG A 84 12.62 -13.96 12.80
N ALA A 85 11.52 -13.90 13.56
CA ALA A 85 10.68 -12.71 13.81
C ALA A 85 10.39 -11.83 12.59
N GLY A 86 9.38 -12.18 11.80
CA GLY A 86 8.77 -11.27 10.81
C GLY A 86 9.44 -11.15 9.45
N GLY A 87 10.34 -12.07 9.10
CA GLY A 87 11.04 -12.05 7.81
C GLY A 87 10.21 -12.51 6.61
N SER A 88 9.10 -13.21 6.83
CA SER A 88 8.31 -13.85 5.75
C SER A 88 6.99 -13.17 5.41
N VAL A 89 6.54 -12.18 6.21
CA VAL A 89 5.27 -11.47 6.02
C VAL A 89 5.53 -9.97 5.90
N PHE A 90 4.87 -9.34 4.94
CA PHE A 90 4.90 -7.90 4.71
C PHE A 90 3.49 -7.35 4.87
N GLU A 91 3.37 -6.24 5.58
CA GLU A 91 2.19 -5.37 5.56
C GLU A 91 2.40 -4.31 4.48
N ILE A 92 1.54 -4.32 3.47
CA ILE A 92 1.53 -3.35 2.38
C ILE A 92 0.39 -2.38 2.63
N TRP A 93 0.74 -1.10 2.68
CA TRP A 93 -0.18 0.00 2.90
C TRP A 93 -0.25 0.83 1.62
N THR A 94 -1.42 0.88 1.00
CA THR A 94 -1.65 1.62 -0.24
C THR A 94 -2.31 2.96 0.06
N PHE A 95 -1.68 4.03 -0.41
CA PHE A 95 -2.13 5.40 -0.22
C PHE A 95 -2.35 6.11 -1.56
N THR A 96 -3.02 7.25 -1.54
CA THR A 96 -3.04 8.20 -2.65
C THR A 96 -2.96 9.63 -2.15
N GLY A 97 -2.20 10.47 -2.86
CA GLY A 97 -2.16 11.90 -2.60
C GLY A 97 -3.41 12.60 -3.15
N ILE A 98 -4.16 13.30 -2.30
CA ILE A 98 -5.39 14.03 -2.68
C ILE A 98 -5.16 15.54 -2.79
N LYS A 99 -4.11 16.08 -2.17
CA LYS A 99 -3.70 17.49 -2.27
C LYS A 99 -2.19 17.58 -2.48
N ASN A 100 -1.77 18.68 -3.10
CA ASN A 100 -0.34 18.97 -3.25
C ASN A 100 0.17 19.53 -1.91
N GLY A 101 1.34 19.04 -1.49
CA GLY A 101 1.98 19.45 -0.25
C GLY A 101 2.98 18.41 0.22
N GLU A 102 3.65 18.73 1.32
CA GLU A 102 4.48 17.77 2.06
C GLU A 102 3.68 17.29 3.27
N TYR A 103 3.65 15.98 3.45
CA TYR A 103 2.89 15.32 4.52
C TYR A 103 3.79 14.30 5.21
N LYS A 104 3.52 14.07 6.49
CA LYS A 104 4.22 13.06 7.28
C LYS A 104 3.27 11.94 7.66
N LEU A 105 3.75 10.71 7.50
CA LEU A 105 3.13 9.45 7.90
C LEU A 105 3.93 8.83 9.05
N LEU A 106 3.30 8.74 10.22
CA LEU A 106 3.91 8.15 11.40
C LEU A 106 3.37 6.75 11.67
N PHE A 107 4.27 5.76 11.63
CA PHE A 107 3.94 4.37 11.89
C PHE A 107 4.59 3.84 13.16
N TYR A 108 3.84 3.03 13.90
CA TYR A 108 4.34 2.27 15.05
C TYR A 108 4.17 0.78 14.88
N TYR A 109 5.24 0.06 15.13
CA TYR A 109 5.20 -1.38 15.28
C TYR A 109 4.97 -1.73 16.75
N LYS A 110 3.81 -2.31 17.07
CA LYS A 110 3.45 -2.66 18.45
C LYS A 110 3.31 -4.16 18.62
N ARG A 111 3.71 -4.66 19.80
CA ARG A 111 3.47 -6.04 20.27
C ARG A 111 3.00 -5.98 21.71
N PHE A 112 1.87 -6.64 22.02
CA PHE A 112 1.28 -6.62 23.37
C PHE A 112 1.14 -5.19 23.95
N GLY A 113 0.72 -4.24 23.12
CA GLY A 113 0.52 -2.84 23.50
C GLY A 113 1.80 -1.99 23.62
N ARG A 114 2.99 -2.58 23.51
CA ARG A 114 4.27 -1.85 23.58
C ARG A 114 4.76 -1.50 22.19
N ILE A 115 5.23 -0.27 22.02
CA ILE A 115 5.91 0.17 20.79
C ILE A 115 7.32 -0.44 20.77
N ILE A 116 7.63 -1.18 19.71
CA ILE A 116 8.94 -1.81 19.47
C ILE A 116 9.70 -1.04 18.39
N GLN A 117 9.00 -0.50 17.39
CA GLN A 117 9.63 0.28 16.32
C GLN A 117 8.75 1.48 15.95
N LYS A 118 9.40 2.51 15.41
CA LYS A 118 8.78 3.72 14.88
C LYS A 118 9.34 3.99 13.49
N LYS A 119 8.49 4.41 12.56
CA LYS A 119 8.89 4.83 11.21
C LYS A 119 8.25 6.16 10.85
N ASN A 120 9.08 7.08 10.38
CA ASN A 120 8.69 8.39 9.88
C ASN A 120 8.88 8.41 8.37
N CYS A 121 7.75 8.48 7.69
CA CYS A 121 7.60 8.95 6.32
C CYS A 121 6.62 10.14 6.39
#